data_AF-A0A173XSQ2-F1
#
_entry.id   AF-A0A173XSQ2-F1
#
_cell.length_a   1.000
_cell.length_b   1.000
_cell.length_c   1.000
_cell.angle_alpha   90.00
_cell.angle_beta   90.00
_cell.angle_gamma   90.00
#
_symmetry.space_group_name_H-M   'P 1'
#
loop_
_entity.id
_entity.type
_entity.pdbx_description
1 polymer ?
#
loop_
_entity_poly.entity_id
_entity_poly.type
_entity_poly.pdbx_seq_one_letter_code
_entity_poly.pdbx_strand_id
1 'polypeptide(L)'
;MGIYSFDVKLTLDETIKRLDAGIISGTITEKIDFHEINSQGKNKAVVMVYEKKYFRASNRLTLTLCLEELENKTHIHVIGISGIEKAITGNGEASEKFTSLPREILEDYIIE
;
A
#
# COMPACT_ATOMS: atom_id res chain seq x y z
N MET A 1 8.42 -10.77 0.99
CA MET A 1 8.71 -9.32 0.87
C MET A 1 8.37 -8.93 -0.55
N GLY A 2 7.34 -8.10 -0.74
CA GLY A 2 6.97 -7.61 -2.06
C GLY A 2 7.39 -6.15 -2.16
N ILE A 3 8.28 -5.86 -3.10
CA ILE A 3 8.62 -4.49 -3.50
C ILE A 3 8.37 -4.42 -4.99
N TYR A 4 7.43 -3.58 -5.40
CA TYR A 4 7.06 -3.44 -6.81
C TYR A 4 6.42 -2.07 -7.05
N SER A 5 6.31 -1.71 -8.32
CA SER A 5 5.61 -0.50 -8.74
C SER A 5 4.65 -0.79 -9.88
N PHE A 6 3.64 0.06 -10.02
CA PHE A 6 2.71 0.07 -11.14
C PHE A 6 2.06 1.45 -11.27
N ASP A 7 1.49 1.71 -12.44
CA ASP A 7 0.76 2.94 -12.73
C ASP A 7 -0.73 2.66 -12.84
N VAL A 8 -1.56 3.62 -12.43
CA VAL A 8 -3.01 3.55 -12.58
C VAL A 8 -3.58 4.79 -13.25
N LYS A 9 -4.64 4.60 -14.03
CA LYS A 9 -5.40 5.66 -14.70
C LYS A 9 -6.40 6.32 -13.76
N LEU A 10 -5.91 6.81 -12.63
CA LEU A 10 -6.69 7.51 -11.61
C LEU A 10 -5.93 8.75 -11.15
N THR A 11 -6.67 9.74 -10.63
CA THR A 11 -6.07 10.85 -9.89
C THR A 11 -5.51 10.35 -8.56
N LEU A 12 -4.60 11.12 -7.96
CA LEU A 12 -4.01 10.78 -6.68
C LEU A 12 -5.08 10.59 -5.59
N ASP A 13 -6.02 11.53 -5.49
CA ASP A 13 -7.11 11.51 -4.50
C ASP A 13 -8.02 10.28 -4.66
N GLU A 14 -8.39 9.92 -5.90
CA GLU A 14 -9.24 8.75 -6.16
C GLU A 14 -8.49 7.44 -5.85
N THR A 15 -7.18 7.41 -6.13
CA THR A 15 -6.30 6.28 -5.79
C THR A 15 -6.22 6.08 -4.28
N ILE A 16 -5.97 7.16 -3.51
CA ILE A 16 -5.93 7.14 -2.05
C ILE A 16 -7.25 6.62 -1.48
N LYS A 17 -8.38 7.16 -1.94
CA LYS A 17 -9.70 6.79 -1.45
C LYS A 17 -10.00 5.31 -1.65
N ARG A 18 -9.62 4.74 -2.80
CA ARG A 18 -9.82 3.32 -3.11
C ARG A 18 -8.93 2.43 -2.27
N LEU A 19 -7.66 2.79 -2.13
CA LEU A 19 -6.72 2.06 -1.29
C LEU A 19 -7.15 2.05 0.17
N ASP A 20 -7.57 3.20 0.71
CA ASP A 20 -8.09 3.30 2.08
C ASP A 20 -9.27 2.36 2.29
N ALA A 21 -10.26 2.44 1.39
CA ALA A 21 -11.45 1.61 1.47
C ALA A 21 -11.11 0.12 1.36
N GLY A 22 -10.27 -0.28 0.40
CA GLY A 22 -9.93 -1.68 0.16
C GLY A 22 -8.98 -2.30 1.18
N ILE A 23 -8.06 -1.52 1.76
CA ILE A 23 -7.09 -2.01 2.75
C ILE A 23 -7.69 -2.08 4.15
N ILE A 24 -8.51 -1.09 4.54
CA ILE A 24 -9.04 -0.98 5.90
C ILE A 24 -10.35 -1.74 6.07
N SER A 25 -11.28 -1.61 5.12
CA SER A 25 -12.66 -2.09 5.30
C SER A 25 -12.73 -3.59 5.60
N GLY A 26 -13.46 -3.95 6.66
CA GLY A 26 -13.67 -5.35 7.06
C GLY A 26 -12.42 -6.05 7.62
N THR A 27 -11.34 -5.31 7.92
CA THR A 27 -10.10 -5.87 8.48
C THR A 27 -9.71 -5.20 9.80
N ILE A 28 -8.71 -5.76 10.48
CA ILE A 28 -8.05 -5.16 11.66
C ILE A 28 -6.79 -4.37 11.25
N THR A 29 -6.82 -3.76 10.07
CA THR A 29 -5.74 -2.94 9.53
C THR A 29 -5.97 -1.47 9.90
N GLU A 30 -4.93 -0.79 10.33
CA GLU A 30 -4.95 0.63 10.68
C GLU A 30 -4.01 1.39 9.74
N LYS A 31 -4.42 2.58 9.28
CA LYS A 31 -3.47 3.53 8.68
C LYS A 31 -2.73 4.23 9.81
N ILE A 32 -1.45 3.94 9.96
CA ILE A 32 -0.62 4.44 11.06
C ILE A 32 0.09 5.76 10.73
N ASP A 33 0.23 6.08 9.44
CA ASP A 33 0.78 7.37 8.99
C ASP A 33 0.24 7.76 7.60
N PHE A 34 0.18 9.07 7.38
CA PHE A 34 -0.15 9.71 6.11
C PHE A 34 0.65 11.01 6.00
N HIS A 35 1.59 11.04 5.06
CA HIS A 35 2.49 12.17 4.89
C HIS A 35 2.40 12.73 3.47
N GLU A 36 1.99 13.99 3.34
CA GLU A 36 1.97 14.71 2.06
C GLU A 36 3.31 15.38 1.80
N ILE A 37 3.86 15.12 0.61
CA ILE A 37 5.08 15.74 0.09
C ILE A 37 4.64 16.81 -0.91
N ASN A 38 4.76 18.07 -0.49
CA ASN A 38 4.47 19.23 -1.33
C ASN A 38 5.76 19.71 -2.02
N SER A 39 5.96 19.31 -3.27
CA SER A 39 6.95 19.97 -4.14
C SER A 39 6.34 21.26 -4.68
N GLN A 40 7.14 22.32 -4.86
CA GLN A 40 6.71 23.67 -5.25
C GLN A 40 6.03 23.72 -6.65
N GLY A 41 4.80 23.22 -6.74
CA GLY A 41 3.83 23.56 -7.76
C GLY A 41 3.67 22.63 -8.97
N LYS A 42 4.11 21.36 -8.94
CA LYS A 42 3.91 20.48 -10.13
C LYS A 42 3.33 19.10 -9.84
N ASN A 43 3.90 18.32 -8.92
CA ASN A 43 3.43 16.97 -8.63
C ASN A 43 3.29 16.79 -7.11
N LYS A 44 2.10 16.38 -6.66
CA LYS A 44 1.91 15.95 -5.27
C LYS A 44 2.41 14.52 -5.12
N ALA A 45 3.01 14.21 -3.98
CA ALA A 45 3.25 12.84 -3.60
C ALA A 45 2.77 12.60 -2.17
N VAL A 46 2.36 11.39 -1.85
CA VAL A 46 2.02 10.99 -0.49
C VAL A 46 2.71 9.70 -0.12
N VAL A 47 3.06 9.57 1.15
CA VAL A 47 3.47 8.32 1.77
C VAL A 47 2.36 7.89 2.72
N MET A 48 1.89 6.65 2.55
CA MET A 48 0.85 6.06 3.37
C MET A 48 1.40 4.81 4.02
N VAL A 49 1.22 4.66 5.33
CA VAL A 49 1.71 3.49 6.07
C VAL A 49 0.54 2.82 6.75
N TYR A 50 0.39 1.52 6.50
CA TYR A 50 -0.62 0.68 7.11
C TYR A 50 0.02 -0.40 7.97
N GLU A 51 -0.60 -0.70 9.11
CA GLU A 51 -0.24 -1.84 9.96
C GLU A 51 -1.42 -2.82 10.04
N LYS A 52 -1.16 -4.10 9.77
CA LYS A 52 -2.08 -5.19 10.04
C LYS A 52 -1.55 -6.04 11.19
N LYS A 53 -2.32 -6.11 12.28
CA LYS A 53 -1.98 -6.87 13.49
C LYS A 53 -2.50 -8.31 13.35
N TYR A 54 -1.71 -9.31 13.75
CA TYR A 54 -2.18 -10.70 13.90
C TYR A 54 -2.16 -11.13 15.36
N PHE A 55 -3.33 -11.48 15.89
CA PHE A 55 -3.55 -11.80 17.31
C PHE A 55 -2.69 -12.96 17.87
N ARG A 56 -2.26 -13.91 17.03
CA ARG A 56 -1.66 -15.17 17.52
C ARG A 56 -0.14 -15.14 17.74
N ALA A 57 0.56 -14.07 17.37
CA ALA A 57 2.03 -14.09 17.42
C ALA A 57 2.71 -12.74 17.65
N SER A 58 1.99 -11.68 18.03
CA SER A 58 2.54 -10.31 18.07
C SER A 58 3.19 -9.91 16.72
N ASN A 59 2.74 -10.51 15.62
CA ASN A 59 3.24 -10.21 14.29
C ASN A 59 2.54 -8.98 13.76
N ARG A 60 3.34 -8.04 13.25
CA ARG A 60 2.89 -6.85 12.54
C ARG A 60 3.33 -6.97 11.09
N LEU A 61 2.39 -6.79 10.18
CA LEU A 61 2.71 -6.54 8.78
C LEU A 61 2.57 -5.06 8.53
N THR A 62 3.59 -4.47 7.92
CA THR A 62 3.58 -3.08 7.49
C THR A 62 3.50 -3.04 5.98
N LEU A 63 2.61 -2.20 5.47
CA LEU A 63 2.48 -1.87 4.06
C LEU A 63 2.71 -0.37 3.91
N THR A 64 3.79 -0.01 3.24
CA THR A 64 4.12 1.37 2.90
C THR A 64 3.84 1.58 1.42
N LEU A 65 3.06 2.61 1.11
CA LEU A 65 2.75 3.04 -0.25
C LEU A 65 3.33 4.43 -0.46
N CYS A 66 4.11 4.60 -1.52
CA CYS A 66 4.47 5.92 -2.02
C CYS A 66 3.66 6.15 -3.29
N LEU A 67 2.84 7.19 -3.29
CA LEU A 67 2.03 7.57 -4.45
C LEU A 67 2.51 8.91 -4.99
N GLU A 68 2.67 9.00 -6.30
CA GLU A 68 3.05 10.22 -7.00
C GLU A 68 2.02 10.56 -8.06
N GLU A 69 1.55 11.81 -8.04
CA GLU A 69 0.73 12.38 -9.09
C GLU A 69 1.61 12.66 -10.32
N LEU A 70 1.30 12.01 -11.43
CA LEU A 70 1.93 12.24 -12.72
C LEU A 70 0.89 12.74 -13.73
N GLU A 71 1.36 13.21 -14.89
CA GLU A 71 0.45 13.64 -15.95
C GLU A 71 -0.47 12.49 -16.38
N ASN A 72 -1.78 12.65 -16.12
CA ASN A 72 -2.86 11.70 -16.45
C ASN A 72 -2.82 10.33 -15.74
N LYS A 73 -1.97 10.14 -14.72
CA LYS A 73 -1.87 8.87 -13.98
C LYS A 73 -1.35 9.07 -12.56
N THR A 74 -1.50 8.05 -11.74
CA THR A 74 -0.85 7.97 -10.43
C THR A 74 0.15 6.83 -10.45
N HIS A 75 1.42 7.12 -10.11
CA HIS A 75 2.43 6.09 -9.89
C HIS A 75 2.33 5.59 -8.46
N ILE A 76 2.45 4.28 -8.27
CA ILE A 76 2.36 3.64 -6.96
C ILE A 76 3.58 2.76 -6.78
N HIS A 77 4.34 3.01 -5.72
CA HIS A 77 5.40 2.14 -5.24
C HIS A 77 4.95 1.46 -3.94
N VAL A 78 5.02 0.13 -3.92
CA VAL A 78 4.54 -0.71 -2.83
C VAL A 78 5.71 -1.36 -2.11
N ILE A 79 5.72 -1.28 -0.78
CA ILE A 79 6.70 -1.93 0.08
C ILE A 79 5.95 -2.67 1.20
N GLY A 80 5.96 -4.01 1.13
CA GLY A 80 5.40 -4.87 2.17
C GLY A 80 6.47 -5.54 3.01
N ILE A 81 6.47 -5.27 4.32
CA ILE A 81 7.43 -5.81 5.29
C ILE A 81 6.67 -6.57 6.38
N SER A 82 7.22 -7.72 6.77
CA SER A 82 6.77 -8.47 7.94
C SER A 82 7.77 -8.30 9.07
N GLY A 83 7.30 -7.99 10.29
CA GLY A 83 8.15 -7.85 11.49
C GLY A 83 8.81 -9.15 11.98
N ILE A 84 8.82 -10.20 11.18
CA ILE A 84 9.44 -11.49 11.49
C ILE A 84 10.65 -11.64 10.57
N GLU A 85 11.86 -11.47 11.11
CA GLU A 85 13.12 -11.59 10.36
C GLU A 85 13.45 -13.04 9.94
N LYS A 86 12.56 -14.00 10.19
CA LYS A 86 12.77 -15.41 9.80
C LYS A 86 11.51 -16.04 9.22
N ALA A 87 11.69 -16.56 8.01
CA ALA A 87 10.79 -17.37 7.19
C ALA A 87 10.34 -18.72 7.82
N ILE A 88 10.24 -18.81 9.15
CA ILE A 88 10.06 -20.09 9.86
C ILE A 88 8.59 -20.33 10.30
N THR A 89 7.67 -19.37 10.12
CA THR A 89 6.33 -19.43 10.77
C THR A 89 5.11 -19.40 9.84
N GLY A 90 5.23 -19.77 8.56
CA GLY A 90 4.06 -19.89 7.66
C GLY A 90 3.36 -18.56 7.31
N ASN A 91 3.93 -17.41 7.71
CA ASN A 91 3.39 -16.07 7.45
C ASN A 91 3.81 -15.50 6.09
N GLY A 92 4.49 -16.27 5.24
CA GLY A 92 4.87 -15.86 3.88
C GLY A 92 3.64 -15.49 3.05
N GLU A 93 2.64 -16.37 3.04
CA GLU A 93 1.39 -16.17 2.30
C GLU A 93 0.58 -14.97 2.81
N ALA A 94 0.53 -14.75 4.13
CA ALA A 94 -0.17 -13.60 4.71
C ALA A 94 0.52 -12.27 4.37
N SER A 95 1.86 -12.27 4.34
CA SER A 95 2.65 -11.13 3.88
C SER A 95 2.47 -10.88 2.39
N GLU A 96 2.50 -11.93 1.57
CA GLU A 96 2.28 -11.83 0.12
C GLU A 96 0.89 -11.27 -0.18
N LYS A 97 -0.17 -11.85 0.41
CA LYS A 97 -1.55 -11.35 0.27
C LYS A 97 -1.69 -9.89 0.69
N PHE A 98 -1.12 -9.50 1.84
CA PHE A 98 -1.22 -8.12 2.28
C PHE A 98 -0.47 -7.15 1.35
N THR A 99 0.64 -7.61 0.77
CA THR A 99 1.46 -6.81 -0.15
C THR A 99 0.88 -6.77 -1.56
N SER A 100 0.07 -7.74 -1.98
CA SER A 100 -0.62 -7.75 -3.28
C SER A 100 -1.91 -6.92 -3.28
N LEU A 101 -2.52 -6.66 -2.12
CA LEU A 101 -3.78 -5.91 -2.00
C LEU A 101 -3.83 -4.59 -2.81
N PRO A 102 -2.80 -3.71 -2.81
CA PRO A 102 -2.85 -2.48 -3.61
C PRO A 102 -3.09 -2.75 -5.09
N ARG A 103 -2.47 -3.79 -5.63
CA ARG A 103 -2.62 -4.19 -7.03
C ARG A 103 -4.01 -4.78 -7.29
N GLU A 104 -4.50 -5.63 -6.38
CA GLU A 104 -5.84 -6.25 -6.47
C GLU A 104 -6.96 -5.19 -6.40
N ILE A 105 -6.85 -4.24 -5.48
CA ILE A 105 -7.84 -3.15 -5.29
C ILE A 105 -7.92 -2.26 -6.54
N LEU A 106 -6.81 -2.11 -7.25
CA LEU A 106 -6.67 -1.19 -8.37
C LEU A 106 -6.57 -1.89 -9.73
N GLU A 107 -6.83 -3.20 -9.80
CA GLU A 107 -6.59 -4.04 -10.98
C GLU A 107 -7.23 -3.46 -12.25
N ASP A 108 -8.48 -3.02 -12.15
CA ASP A 108 -9.25 -2.44 -13.26
C ASP A 108 -8.71 -1.09 -13.78
N TYR A 109 -7.76 -0.48 -13.07
CA TYR A 109 -7.20 0.83 -13.38
C TYR A 109 -5.74 0.79 -13.81
N ILE A 110 -5.10 -0.39 -13.77
CA ILE A 110 -3.67 -0.53 -14.09
C ILE A 110 -3.42 -0.19 -15.56
N ILE A 111 -2.34 0.54 -15.82
CA ILE A 111 -1.85 0.86 -17.16
C ILE A 111 -0.62 -0.02 -17.46
N GLU A 112 -0.58 -0.63 -18.66
CA GLU A 112 0.58 -1.38 -19.18
C GLU A 112 1.70 -0.46 -19.70
#